data_AF-A0A520IS45-F1
#
_entry.id   AF-A0A520IS45-F1
#
_cell.length_a   1.000
_cell.length_b   1.000
_cell.length_c   1.000
_cell.angle_alpha   90.00
_cell.angle_beta   90.00
_cell.angle_gamma   90.00
#
_symmetry.space_group_name_H-M   'P 1'
#
loop_
_entity.id
_entity.type
_entity.pdbx_description
1 polymer ?
#
loop_
_entity_poly.entity_id
_entity_poly.type
_entity_poly.pdbx_seq_one_letter_code
_entity_poly.pdbx_strand_id
1 'polypeptide(L)'
;MLSSKVRKSFAPRTTGVWRKPGRVGIAPWSEARIFITGLSRKLKTDCPAFAKPPPLCEMLYYWNRGQARFKFMKTTITFRDWEFEIDHDATKLVYDQVEQGGAEVCGCEDCRNYVLNRKSVFPKDVLEFLINVGIDYTKEVEVTVFENRPDRSRLIGGWFHFLGNIVEGERYRQPPDGSMELTPINSVFSIGFAPESTLAYFKPTSAIIQVEFMTVIPWLLRKTKFLN
;
A
#
# COMPACT_ATOMS: atom_id res chain seq x y z
N MET A 1 2.61 -57.09 17.32
CA MET A 1 3.89 -57.16 18.04
C MET A 1 4.67 -55.89 17.73
N LEU A 2 4.67 -54.92 18.67
CA LEU A 2 5.87 -54.44 19.41
C LEU A 2 6.94 -53.86 18.46
N SER A 3 7.16 -52.54 18.41
CA SER A 3 8.06 -51.77 19.30
C SER A 3 8.78 -50.76 18.36
N SER A 4 9.19 -49.53 18.64
CA SER A 4 9.31 -48.68 19.83
C SER A 4 9.50 -47.22 19.39
N LYS A 5 9.17 -46.31 20.31
CA LYS A 5 9.47 -44.87 20.29
C LYS A 5 10.98 -44.61 20.40
N VAL A 6 11.48 -43.54 19.78
CA VAL A 6 12.62 -42.78 20.31
C VAL A 6 12.30 -41.28 20.25
N ARG A 7 12.00 -40.72 21.43
CA ARG A 7 12.13 -39.29 21.74
C ARG A 7 13.59 -39.03 22.14
N LYS A 8 14.18 -37.92 21.70
CA LYS A 8 15.31 -37.31 22.41
C LYS A 8 15.02 -35.83 22.65
N SER A 9 14.69 -35.57 23.90
CA SER A 9 14.74 -34.27 24.58
C SER A 9 16.18 -33.92 24.92
N PHE A 10 16.56 -32.66 24.78
CA PHE A 10 17.68 -32.06 25.51
C PHE A 10 17.22 -30.76 26.15
N ALA A 11 17.28 -30.74 27.49
CA ALA A 11 17.08 -29.59 28.35
C ALA A 11 18.47 -29.04 28.78
N PRO A 12 18.54 -27.85 29.40
CA PRO A 12 19.66 -26.92 29.29
C PRO A 12 20.72 -27.11 30.38
N ARG A 13 21.92 -26.57 30.14
CA ARG A 13 22.91 -26.29 31.19
C ARG A 13 23.13 -24.79 31.34
N THR A 14 22.92 -24.33 32.56
CA THR A 14 23.28 -23.02 33.09
C THR A 14 24.73 -23.04 33.61
N THR A 15 25.40 -21.89 33.52
CA THR A 15 26.23 -21.22 34.54
C THR A 15 27.39 -20.43 33.90
N GLY A 16 27.43 -19.13 34.20
CA GLY A 16 28.48 -18.20 33.76
C GLY A 16 28.15 -16.78 34.22
N VAL A 17 28.73 -16.39 35.35
CA VAL A 17 28.49 -15.15 36.11
C VAL A 17 29.27 -13.95 35.54
N TRP A 18 28.52 -12.85 35.35
CA TRP A 18 28.85 -11.41 35.49
C TRP A 18 30.28 -10.87 35.26
N ARG A 19 30.38 -9.95 34.28
CA ARG A 19 31.07 -8.65 34.42
C ARG A 19 30.28 -7.55 33.71
N LYS A 20 29.97 -6.46 34.42
CA LYS A 20 29.37 -5.23 33.89
C LYS A 20 30.42 -4.38 33.17
N PRO A 21 30.04 -3.69 32.08
CA PRO A 21 30.60 -2.38 31.80
C PRO A 21 29.52 -1.29 31.70
N GLY A 22 29.77 -0.19 32.41
CA GLY A 22 29.47 1.19 31.99
C GLY A 22 28.02 1.59 31.74
N ARG A 23 27.45 2.39 32.66
CA ARG A 23 26.35 3.30 32.34
C ARG A 23 26.85 4.32 31.30
N VAL A 24 26.19 4.42 30.16
CA VAL A 24 26.21 5.63 29.33
C VAL A 24 24.80 6.21 29.38
N GLY A 25 24.72 7.44 29.89
CA GLY A 25 23.48 8.14 30.16
C GLY A 25 22.69 8.43 28.90
N ILE A 26 21.37 8.44 29.09
CA ILE A 26 20.38 8.98 28.17
C ILE A 26 20.58 10.49 28.17
N ALA A 27 20.96 11.05 27.02
CA ALA A 27 20.83 12.48 26.75
C ALA A 27 19.64 12.69 25.80
N PRO A 28 18.77 13.69 26.06
CA PRO A 28 17.65 14.01 25.19
C PRO A 28 18.17 14.62 23.89
N TRP A 29 17.55 14.24 22.77
CA TRP A 29 17.80 14.82 21.46
C TRP A 29 17.49 16.32 21.50
N SER A 30 18.56 17.10 21.50
CA SER A 30 18.54 18.54 21.32
C SER A 30 18.33 18.86 19.85
N GLU A 31 17.61 19.95 19.64
CA GLU A 31 17.30 20.62 18.38
C GLU A 31 18.50 20.64 17.42
N ALA A 32 18.33 20.07 16.22
CA ALA A 32 19.17 20.42 15.08
C ALA A 32 18.81 21.84 14.63
N ARG A 33 19.43 22.85 15.26
CA ARG A 33 19.42 24.24 14.78
C ARG A 33 20.41 24.38 13.64
N ILE A 34 19.91 24.48 12.42
CA ILE A 34 20.70 25.04 11.31
C ILE A 34 20.84 26.54 11.60
N PHE A 35 22.03 26.96 12.03
CA PHE A 35 22.41 28.37 12.06
C PHE A 35 22.63 28.85 10.62
N ILE A 36 21.65 29.54 10.05
CA ILE A 36 21.91 30.44 8.92
C ILE A 36 22.28 31.79 9.53
N THR A 37 23.58 32.01 9.71
CA THR A 37 24.11 33.33 10.00
C THR A 37 24.08 34.17 8.73
N GLY A 38 23.43 35.33 8.82
CA GLY A 38 23.72 36.48 7.96
C GLY A 38 22.98 36.53 6.62
N LEU A 39 21.87 37.28 6.59
CA LEU A 39 21.71 38.49 5.74
C LEU A 39 20.24 38.91 5.79
N SER A 40 19.96 39.87 6.66
CA SER A 40 18.76 40.69 6.55
C SER A 40 18.87 41.53 5.27
N ARG A 41 18.13 41.15 4.22
CA ARG A 41 17.72 42.11 3.20
C ARG A 41 16.21 42.08 3.09
N LYS A 42 15.62 43.22 3.48
CA LYS A 42 14.28 43.66 3.11
C LYS A 42 14.04 43.34 1.63
N LEU A 43 13.17 42.39 1.33
CA LEU A 43 12.50 42.37 0.03
C LEU A 43 11.13 42.99 0.23
N LYS A 44 11.02 44.18 -0.37
CA LYS A 44 9.80 44.95 -0.54
C LYS A 44 8.76 44.07 -1.23
N THR A 45 7.52 44.31 -0.81
CA THR A 45 6.28 44.07 -1.55
C THR A 45 6.45 44.31 -3.04
N ASP A 46 6.21 43.28 -3.85
CA ASP A 46 5.69 43.38 -5.22
C ASP A 46 5.17 41.99 -5.63
N CYS A 47 3.91 41.71 -5.28
CA CYS A 47 3.16 40.58 -5.81
C CYS A 47 2.27 41.12 -6.92
N PRO A 48 2.46 40.74 -8.20
CA PRO A 48 1.52 41.13 -9.24
C PRO A 48 0.22 40.35 -9.03
N ALA A 49 -0.84 41.08 -8.70
CA ALA A 49 -2.21 40.59 -8.79
C ALA A 49 -2.47 40.16 -10.22
N PHE A 50 -2.77 38.87 -10.47
CA PHE A 50 -3.64 38.30 -11.50
C PHE A 50 -3.29 36.81 -11.75
N ALA A 51 -3.86 35.94 -10.93
CA ALA A 51 -4.38 34.65 -11.35
C ALA A 51 -5.43 34.24 -10.30
N LYS A 52 -6.69 34.11 -10.70
CA LYS A 52 -7.76 33.61 -9.82
C LYS A 52 -7.32 32.23 -9.29
N PRO A 53 -7.36 31.96 -7.97
CA PRO A 53 -7.11 30.63 -7.48
C PRO A 53 -8.17 29.66 -8.04
N PRO A 54 -7.80 28.40 -8.36
CA PRO A 54 -8.76 27.39 -8.78
C PRO A 54 -9.76 27.11 -7.64
N PRO A 55 -10.97 26.61 -7.95
CA PRO A 55 -12.04 26.44 -6.99
C PRO A 55 -11.77 25.20 -6.12
N LEU A 56 -10.95 25.37 -5.08
CA LEU A 56 -10.85 24.46 -3.94
C LEU A 56 -11.02 25.30 -2.67
N CYS A 57 -12.21 25.89 -2.54
CA CYS A 57 -12.61 26.64 -1.37
C CYS A 57 -13.11 25.66 -0.30
N GLU A 58 -12.20 25.19 0.56
CA GLU A 58 -12.38 25.05 2.03
C GLU A 58 -11.09 24.54 2.71
N MET A 59 -9.92 25.06 2.31
CA MET A 59 -8.69 24.89 3.10
C MET A 59 -8.66 25.92 4.23
N LEU A 60 -8.99 25.50 5.46
CA LEU A 60 -8.72 26.28 6.66
C LEU A 60 -7.20 26.38 6.89
N TYR A 61 -6.59 27.42 6.33
CA TYR A 61 -5.21 27.83 6.61
C TYR A 61 -5.10 28.34 8.06
N TYR A 62 -4.77 27.47 9.01
CA TYR A 62 -4.22 27.90 10.29
C TYR A 62 -2.71 28.06 10.19
N TRP A 63 -2.27 29.28 9.86
CA TRP A 63 -0.86 29.67 9.87
C TRP A 63 -0.43 29.92 11.32
N ASN A 64 0.16 28.92 11.97
CA ASN A 64 0.81 29.10 13.27
C ASN A 64 2.22 28.50 13.23
N ARG A 65 3.23 29.37 13.15
CA ARG A 65 4.66 29.11 13.43
C ARG A 65 5.32 27.92 12.69
N GLY A 66 5.45 28.04 11.36
CA GLY A 66 6.59 27.45 10.64
C GLY A 66 6.54 25.96 10.33
N GLN A 67 5.40 25.29 10.51
CA GLN A 67 5.15 23.97 9.92
C GLN A 67 3.73 23.95 9.37
N ALA A 68 3.58 23.97 8.04
CA ALA A 68 2.33 23.55 7.42
C ALA A 68 2.17 22.04 7.67
N ARG A 69 1.62 21.68 8.83
CA ARG A 69 1.11 20.32 9.03
C ARG A 69 -0.23 20.30 8.31
N PHE A 70 -0.26 19.74 7.11
CA PHE A 70 -1.51 19.30 6.51
C PHE A 70 -2.13 18.33 7.52
N LYS A 71 -3.12 18.80 8.28
CA LYS A 71 -3.97 17.93 9.08
C LYS A 71 -4.92 17.30 8.08
N PHE A 72 -4.42 16.27 7.40
CA PHE A 72 -5.26 15.46 6.53
C PHE A 72 -6.42 14.94 7.38
N MET A 73 -7.62 15.25 6.92
CA MET A 73 -8.83 14.92 7.65
C MET A 73 -9.09 13.45 7.39
N LYS A 74 -8.86 12.63 8.41
CA LYS A 74 -9.21 11.21 8.33
C LYS A 74 -10.71 11.10 8.13
N THR A 75 -11.11 10.33 7.12
CA THR A 75 -12.52 10.06 6.82
C THR A 75 -12.79 8.59 7.07
N THR A 76 -13.98 8.28 7.57
CA THR A 76 -14.44 6.90 7.68
C THR A 76 -15.20 6.52 6.43
N ILE A 77 -14.88 5.36 5.86
CA ILE A 77 -15.66 4.77 4.77
C ILE A 77 -16.00 3.32 5.10
N THR A 78 -17.08 2.83 4.51
CA THR A 78 -17.46 1.42 4.58
C THR A 78 -17.38 0.79 3.20
N PHE A 79 -17.00 -0.48 3.18
CA PHE A 79 -17.09 -1.33 2.00
C PHE A 79 -17.51 -2.70 2.48
N ARG A 80 -18.75 -3.10 2.18
CA ARG A 80 -19.32 -4.38 2.64
C ARG A 80 -19.17 -4.53 4.17
N ASP A 81 -18.49 -5.59 4.61
CA ASP A 81 -18.28 -5.93 6.03
C ASP A 81 -17.07 -5.23 6.66
N TRP A 82 -16.44 -4.29 5.93
CA TRP A 82 -15.30 -3.53 6.44
C TRP A 82 -15.64 -2.06 6.67
N GLU A 83 -15.04 -1.53 7.73
CA GLU A 83 -14.97 -0.11 8.02
C GLU A 83 -13.50 0.33 8.07
N PHE A 84 -13.19 1.47 7.45
CA PHE A 84 -11.83 2.01 7.38
C PHE A 84 -11.79 3.46 7.83
N GLU A 85 -10.76 3.82 8.57
CA GLU A 85 -10.28 5.21 8.63
C GLU A 85 -9.27 5.40 7.50
N ILE A 86 -9.49 6.37 6.63
CA ILE A 86 -8.65 6.61 5.45
C ILE A 86 -8.09 8.02 5.41
N ASP A 87 -6.94 8.16 4.76
CA ASP A 87 -6.38 9.43 4.31
C ASP A 87 -6.40 9.45 2.77
N HIS A 88 -7.57 9.80 2.21
CA HIS A 88 -7.80 9.83 0.76
C HIS A 88 -6.80 10.75 0.05
N ASP A 89 -6.66 11.99 0.53
CA ASP A 89 -5.86 13.00 -0.16
C ASP A 89 -4.37 12.66 -0.14
N ALA A 90 -3.85 12.12 0.98
CA ALA A 90 -2.47 11.66 1.03
C ALA A 90 -2.24 10.42 0.15
N THR A 91 -3.20 9.50 0.12
CA THR A 91 -3.15 8.33 -0.79
C THR A 91 -3.10 8.81 -2.24
N LYS A 92 -4.06 9.66 -2.64
CA LYS A 92 -4.15 10.22 -3.98
C LYS A 92 -2.88 10.96 -4.38
N LEU A 93 -2.31 11.78 -3.49
CA LEU A 93 -1.08 12.51 -3.76
C LEU A 93 0.09 11.58 -4.12
N VAL A 94 0.20 10.43 -3.45
CA VAL A 94 1.24 9.43 -3.75
C VAL A 94 0.96 8.78 -5.11
N TYR A 95 -0.27 8.34 -5.37
CA TYR A 95 -0.62 7.75 -6.67
C TYR A 95 -0.45 8.72 -7.84
N ASP A 96 -0.71 10.02 -7.65
CA ASP A 96 -0.52 11.05 -8.67
C ASP A 96 0.97 11.21 -9.08
N GLN A 97 1.91 10.80 -8.21
CA GLN A 97 3.35 10.83 -8.48
C GLN A 97 3.88 9.56 -9.14
N VAL A 98 3.11 8.48 -9.13
CA VAL A 98 3.50 7.21 -9.77
C VAL A 98 3.24 7.34 -11.27
N GLU A 99 4.28 7.18 -12.09
CA GLU A 99 4.15 7.34 -13.55
C GLU A 99 3.42 6.16 -14.21
N GLN A 100 3.71 4.93 -13.75
CA GLN A 100 3.27 3.68 -14.37
C GLN A 100 3.01 2.62 -13.29
N GLY A 101 2.06 1.72 -13.53
CA GLY A 101 1.81 0.56 -12.69
C GLY A 101 2.89 -0.50 -12.81
N GLY A 102 2.94 -1.41 -11.85
CA GLY A 102 3.90 -2.51 -11.79
C GLY A 102 3.84 -3.40 -13.04
N ALA A 103 2.66 -3.62 -13.62
CA ALA A 103 2.55 -4.40 -14.84
C ALA A 103 3.20 -3.72 -16.05
N GLU A 104 3.07 -2.40 -16.20
CA GLU A 104 3.78 -1.64 -17.24
C GLU A 104 5.29 -1.67 -17.04
N VAL A 105 5.75 -1.49 -15.79
CA VAL A 105 7.18 -1.52 -15.44
C VAL A 105 7.79 -2.90 -15.72
N CYS A 106 7.09 -3.98 -15.39
CA CYS A 106 7.54 -5.34 -15.64
C CYS A 106 7.57 -5.67 -17.14
N GLY A 107 6.46 -5.41 -17.85
CA GLY A 107 6.37 -5.58 -19.29
C GLY A 107 6.47 -7.03 -19.81
N CYS A 108 6.40 -8.05 -18.96
CA CYS A 108 6.34 -9.44 -19.41
C CYS A 108 5.00 -9.74 -20.15
N GLU A 109 4.89 -10.90 -20.81
CA GLU A 109 3.66 -11.23 -21.56
C GLU A 109 2.42 -11.27 -20.67
N ASP A 110 2.51 -11.84 -19.47
CA ASP A 110 1.39 -11.90 -18.54
C ASP A 110 0.98 -10.49 -18.06
N CYS A 111 1.94 -9.63 -17.74
CA CYS A 111 1.68 -8.24 -17.35
C CYS A 111 1.05 -7.45 -18.51
N ARG A 112 1.57 -7.60 -19.74
CA ARG A 112 0.97 -6.98 -20.93
C ARG A 112 -0.46 -7.48 -21.16
N ASN A 113 -0.71 -8.77 -20.93
CA ASN A 113 -2.05 -9.33 -21.02
C ASN A 113 -3.00 -8.75 -19.95
N TYR A 114 -2.51 -8.56 -18.73
CA TYR A 114 -3.26 -7.88 -17.67
C TYR A 114 -3.60 -6.44 -18.04
N VAL A 115 -2.64 -5.65 -18.54
CA VAL A 115 -2.86 -4.26 -18.97
C VAL A 115 -3.99 -4.16 -20.01
N LEU A 116 -4.08 -5.11 -20.95
CA LEU A 116 -5.18 -5.18 -21.91
C LEU A 116 -6.55 -5.45 -21.27
N ASN A 117 -6.59 -6.16 -20.15
CA ASN A 117 -7.81 -6.50 -19.42
C ASN A 117 -8.17 -5.51 -18.31
N ARG A 118 -7.22 -4.68 -17.86
CA ARG A 118 -7.31 -3.91 -16.61
C ARG A 118 -8.61 -3.12 -16.44
N LYS A 119 -9.09 -2.48 -17.51
CA LYS A 119 -10.32 -1.68 -17.50
C LYS A 119 -11.60 -2.48 -17.19
N SER A 120 -11.56 -3.80 -17.34
CA SER A 120 -12.70 -4.70 -17.09
C SER A 120 -12.47 -5.68 -15.95
N VAL A 121 -11.32 -5.62 -15.26
CA VAL A 121 -10.97 -6.54 -14.18
C VAL A 121 -11.81 -6.29 -12.93
N PHE A 122 -12.04 -5.02 -12.58
CA PHE A 122 -12.63 -4.67 -11.31
C PHE A 122 -14.16 -4.61 -11.38
N PRO A 123 -14.87 -5.33 -10.49
CA PRO A 123 -16.29 -5.10 -10.24
C PRO A 123 -16.56 -3.63 -9.89
N LYS A 124 -17.76 -3.13 -10.21
CA LYS A 124 -18.10 -1.72 -10.05
C LYS A 124 -17.92 -1.21 -8.61
N ASP A 125 -18.38 -1.97 -7.62
CA ASP A 125 -18.25 -1.64 -6.19
C ASP A 125 -16.78 -1.61 -5.73
N VAL A 126 -15.96 -2.53 -6.23
CA VAL A 126 -14.51 -2.55 -5.97
C VAL A 126 -13.83 -1.33 -6.59
N LEU A 127 -14.18 -0.99 -7.84
CA LEU A 127 -13.61 0.18 -8.51
C LEU A 127 -13.98 1.49 -7.78
N GLU A 128 -15.23 1.62 -7.36
CA GLU A 128 -15.70 2.74 -6.54
C GLU A 128 -14.95 2.82 -5.21
N PHE A 129 -14.73 1.68 -4.54
CA PHE A 129 -13.92 1.63 -3.32
C PHE A 129 -12.48 2.13 -3.57
N LEU A 130 -11.79 1.62 -4.59
CA LEU A 130 -10.41 2.03 -4.92
C LEU A 130 -10.33 3.54 -5.13
N ILE A 131 -11.27 4.12 -5.88
CA ILE A 131 -11.34 5.57 -6.11
C ILE A 131 -11.60 6.31 -4.79
N ASN A 132 -12.53 5.84 -3.96
CA ASN A 132 -12.88 6.49 -2.69
C ASN A 132 -11.74 6.49 -1.66
N VAL A 133 -10.81 5.53 -1.73
CA VAL A 133 -9.61 5.54 -0.89
C VAL A 133 -8.44 6.32 -1.51
N GLY A 134 -8.61 6.86 -2.72
CA GLY A 134 -7.60 7.66 -3.41
C GLY A 134 -6.62 6.84 -4.24
N ILE A 135 -6.90 5.56 -4.50
CA ILE A 135 -6.08 4.70 -5.36
C ILE A 135 -6.41 4.98 -6.84
N ASP A 136 -5.36 5.15 -7.64
CA ASP A 136 -5.47 5.00 -9.09
C ASP A 136 -5.36 3.51 -9.44
N TYR A 137 -6.48 2.89 -9.83
CA TYR A 137 -6.54 1.46 -10.16
C TYR A 137 -5.65 1.06 -11.36
N THR A 138 -5.09 2.03 -12.09
CA THR A 138 -4.13 1.80 -13.18
C THR A 138 -2.67 1.71 -12.72
N LYS A 139 -2.43 1.86 -11.42
CA LYS A 139 -1.10 1.93 -10.82
C LYS A 139 -0.95 0.89 -9.71
N GLU A 140 -1.33 -0.35 -9.99
CA GLU A 140 -1.10 -1.46 -9.07
C GLU A 140 0.39 -1.63 -8.80
N VAL A 141 0.74 -2.10 -7.60
CA VAL A 141 2.15 -2.29 -7.23
C VAL A 141 2.72 -3.51 -7.94
N GLU A 142 1.94 -4.59 -8.01
CA GLU A 142 2.36 -5.83 -8.65
C GLU A 142 1.15 -6.63 -9.15
N VAL A 143 1.39 -7.44 -10.18
CA VAL A 143 0.48 -8.48 -10.66
C VAL A 143 1.27 -9.76 -10.86
N THR A 144 0.73 -10.87 -10.35
CA THR A 144 1.31 -12.22 -10.48
C THR A 144 0.28 -13.19 -11.05
N VAL A 145 0.75 -14.11 -11.89
CA VAL A 145 -0.06 -15.25 -12.38
C VAL A 145 0.09 -16.43 -11.44
N PHE A 146 -1.04 -16.95 -10.96
CA PHE A 146 -1.09 -18.15 -10.12
C PHE A 146 -1.41 -19.41 -10.93
N GLU A 147 -2.23 -19.29 -11.97
CA GLU A 147 -2.70 -20.46 -12.73
C GLU A 147 -2.88 -20.15 -14.21
N ASN A 148 -2.40 -21.07 -15.05
CA ASN A 148 -2.68 -21.11 -16.47
C ASN A 148 -3.83 -22.08 -16.75
N ARG A 149 -5.00 -21.57 -17.13
CA ARG A 149 -6.19 -22.42 -17.32
C ARG A 149 -6.32 -22.96 -18.75
N PRO A 150 -6.96 -24.14 -18.93
CA PRO A 150 -7.12 -24.77 -20.26
C PRO A 150 -7.92 -23.93 -21.26
N ASP A 151 -8.85 -23.11 -20.78
CA ASP A 151 -9.71 -22.22 -21.58
C ASP A 151 -9.01 -20.94 -22.05
N ARG A 152 -7.67 -20.88 -21.91
CA ARG A 152 -6.83 -19.71 -22.17
C ARG A 152 -7.13 -18.51 -21.27
N SER A 153 -7.72 -18.73 -20.10
CA SER A 153 -7.73 -17.74 -19.03
C SER A 153 -6.52 -17.88 -18.10
N ARG A 154 -6.31 -16.87 -17.27
CA ARG A 154 -5.28 -16.80 -16.24
C ARG A 154 -5.94 -16.45 -14.92
N LEU A 155 -5.66 -17.23 -13.88
CA LEU A 155 -5.87 -16.78 -12.51
C LEU A 155 -4.70 -15.87 -12.16
N ILE A 156 -5.02 -14.62 -11.87
CA ILE A 156 -4.05 -13.63 -11.45
C ILE A 156 -4.39 -13.14 -10.05
N GLY A 157 -3.40 -12.58 -9.38
CA GLY A 157 -3.62 -11.68 -8.26
C GLY A 157 -2.71 -10.47 -8.36
N GLY A 158 -3.01 -9.49 -7.55
CA GLY A 158 -2.24 -8.25 -7.49
C GLY A 158 -2.68 -7.44 -6.29
N TRP A 159 -1.97 -6.35 -6.06
CA TRP A 159 -2.27 -5.51 -4.90
C TRP A 159 -2.01 -4.03 -5.11
N PHE A 160 -2.70 -3.27 -4.28
CA PHE A 160 -2.57 -1.84 -4.09
C PHE A 160 -2.32 -1.56 -2.60
N HIS A 161 -1.96 -0.33 -2.28
CA HIS A 161 -1.92 0.16 -0.90
C HIS A 161 -2.66 1.48 -0.77
N PHE A 162 -3.25 1.75 0.40
CA PHE A 162 -3.74 3.06 0.78
C PHE A 162 -3.34 3.40 2.22
N LEU A 163 -3.40 4.68 2.56
CA LEU A 163 -3.11 5.17 3.91
C LEU A 163 -4.37 5.11 4.77
N GLY A 164 -4.32 4.37 5.86
CA GLY A 164 -5.47 4.19 6.73
C GLY A 164 -5.33 3.07 7.77
N ASN A 165 -6.43 2.78 8.44
CA ASN A 165 -6.59 1.68 9.37
C ASN A 165 -7.87 0.91 9.06
N ILE A 166 -7.85 -0.41 9.28
CA ILE A 166 -9.06 -1.22 9.36
C ILE A 166 -9.65 -1.02 10.76
N VAL A 167 -10.85 -0.45 10.83
CA VAL A 167 -11.62 -0.27 12.07
C VAL A 167 -12.41 -1.54 12.38
N GLU A 168 -13.06 -2.09 11.36
CA GLU A 168 -13.86 -3.33 11.44
C GLU A 168 -13.66 -4.18 10.17
N GLY A 169 -13.80 -5.50 10.33
CA GLY A 169 -13.74 -6.48 9.25
C GLY A 169 -12.54 -7.43 9.33
N GLU A 170 -12.70 -8.61 8.71
CA GLU A 170 -11.70 -9.68 8.75
C GLU A 170 -10.47 -9.36 7.89
N ARG A 171 -9.30 -9.78 8.35
CA ARG A 171 -8.05 -9.66 7.59
C ARG A 171 -7.84 -10.90 6.76
N TYR A 172 -7.45 -10.73 5.50
CA TYR A 172 -7.26 -11.89 4.61
C TYR A 172 -6.09 -12.78 5.01
N ARG A 173 -5.11 -12.23 5.75
CA ARG A 173 -3.97 -12.98 6.26
C ARG A 173 -4.07 -13.06 7.77
N GLN A 174 -4.32 -14.27 8.28
CA GLN A 174 -4.39 -14.53 9.71
C GLN A 174 -3.11 -15.26 10.20
N PRO A 175 -2.47 -14.80 11.27
CA PRO A 175 -1.43 -15.57 11.94
C PRO A 175 -2.04 -16.77 12.70
N PRO A 176 -1.32 -17.90 12.90
CA PRO A 176 0.10 -18.10 12.60
C PRO A 176 0.41 -18.82 11.28
N ASP A 177 -0.60 -19.33 10.56
CA ASP A 177 -0.37 -20.18 9.38
C ASP A 177 -0.08 -19.39 8.09
N GLY A 178 -0.34 -18.08 8.08
CA GLY A 178 -0.11 -17.22 6.92
C GLY A 178 -1.03 -17.56 5.74
N SER A 179 -2.11 -18.31 6.00
CA SER A 179 -3.14 -18.58 5.02
C SER A 179 -3.74 -17.27 4.50
N MET A 180 -4.02 -17.23 3.20
CA MET A 180 -4.63 -16.09 2.54
C MET A 180 -6.06 -16.48 2.15
N GLU A 181 -7.04 -15.89 2.83
CA GLU A 181 -8.45 -16.09 2.57
C GLU A 181 -9.07 -14.77 2.07
N LEU A 182 -9.27 -14.68 0.76
CA LEU A 182 -9.91 -13.53 0.13
C LEU A 182 -11.42 -13.72 0.08
N THR A 183 -12.16 -12.66 0.35
CA THR A 183 -13.62 -12.66 0.29
C THR A 183 -14.09 -12.57 -1.16
N PRO A 184 -14.94 -13.50 -1.62
CA PRO A 184 -15.48 -13.47 -2.97
C PRO A 184 -16.46 -12.30 -3.14
N ILE A 185 -16.24 -11.49 -4.17
CA ILE A 185 -17.12 -10.40 -4.61
C ILE A 185 -18.14 -10.93 -5.62
N ASN A 186 -17.71 -11.82 -6.51
CA ASN A 186 -18.53 -12.55 -7.46
C ASN A 186 -17.84 -13.89 -7.83
N SER A 187 -18.30 -14.57 -8.89
CA SER A 187 -17.77 -15.88 -9.29
C SER A 187 -16.33 -15.88 -9.81
N VAL A 188 -15.75 -14.71 -10.12
CA VAL A 188 -14.42 -14.57 -10.74
C VAL A 188 -13.53 -13.54 -10.06
N PHE A 189 -13.97 -12.89 -8.99
CA PHE A 189 -13.22 -11.84 -8.31
C PHE A 189 -13.33 -11.99 -6.80
N SER A 190 -12.19 -11.96 -6.12
CA SER A 190 -12.08 -11.95 -4.66
C SER A 190 -11.16 -10.83 -4.21
N ILE A 191 -11.41 -10.29 -3.02
CA ILE A 191 -10.65 -9.18 -2.42
C ILE A 191 -10.36 -9.43 -0.95
N GLY A 192 -9.31 -8.82 -0.44
CA GLY A 192 -8.96 -8.87 0.98
C GLY A 192 -8.15 -7.68 1.41
N PHE A 193 -8.19 -7.39 2.71
CA PHE A 193 -7.50 -6.25 3.31
C PHE A 193 -6.61 -6.70 4.48
N ALA A 194 -5.40 -6.16 4.59
CA ALA A 194 -4.54 -6.38 5.74
C ALA A 194 -3.55 -5.23 5.95
N PRO A 195 -3.10 -4.95 7.19
CA PRO A 195 -1.95 -4.09 7.43
C PRO A 195 -0.67 -4.73 6.88
N GLU A 196 -0.25 -4.31 5.70
CA GLU A 196 0.93 -4.81 4.97
C GLU A 196 1.49 -3.66 4.12
N SER A 197 2.81 -3.65 3.92
CA SER A 197 3.51 -2.54 3.24
C SER A 197 4.59 -3.01 2.28
N THR A 198 4.64 -4.31 1.99
CA THR A 198 5.58 -4.87 1.02
C THR A 198 5.45 -4.17 -0.33
N LEU A 199 6.56 -3.59 -0.80
CA LEU A 199 6.67 -2.82 -2.05
C LEU A 199 5.76 -1.58 -2.15
N ALA A 200 5.19 -1.11 -1.04
CA ALA A 200 4.32 0.06 -1.04
C ALA A 200 5.04 1.32 -1.54
N TYR A 201 4.33 2.17 -2.28
CA TYR A 201 4.81 3.52 -2.66
C TYR A 201 4.93 4.48 -1.45
N PHE A 202 4.42 4.07 -0.30
CA PHE A 202 4.37 4.84 0.93
C PHE A 202 5.62 4.64 1.79
N LYS A 203 5.92 5.63 2.63
CA LYS A 203 6.98 5.48 3.64
C LYS A 203 6.54 4.49 4.73
N PRO A 204 7.41 3.59 5.21
CA PRO A 204 7.07 2.54 6.18
C PRO A 204 6.52 3.03 7.53
N THR A 205 6.68 4.30 7.86
CA THR A 205 6.18 4.90 9.12
C THR A 205 4.68 5.21 9.09
N SER A 206 3.99 4.91 8.00
CA SER A 206 2.58 5.24 7.80
C SER A 206 1.69 4.04 8.13
N ALA A 207 0.46 4.28 8.57
CA ALA A 207 -0.55 3.23 8.65
C ALA A 207 -0.97 2.87 7.21
N ILE A 208 -0.52 1.72 6.72
CA ILE A 208 -0.71 1.28 5.33
C ILE A 208 -1.58 0.03 5.35
N ILE A 209 -2.61 0.02 4.52
CA ILE A 209 -3.45 -1.13 4.25
C ILE A 209 -3.19 -1.61 2.83
N GLN A 210 -2.92 -2.90 2.68
CA GLN A 210 -2.87 -3.57 1.40
C GLN A 210 -4.28 -4.00 0.99
N VAL A 211 -4.60 -3.74 -0.28
CA VAL A 211 -5.76 -4.30 -0.98
C VAL A 211 -5.24 -5.43 -1.85
N GLU A 212 -5.48 -6.67 -1.44
CA GLU A 212 -5.16 -7.86 -2.25
C GLU A 212 -6.38 -8.21 -3.10
N PHE A 213 -6.18 -8.52 -4.38
CA PHE A 213 -7.24 -9.07 -5.21
C PHE A 213 -6.77 -10.31 -5.96
N MET A 214 -7.72 -11.20 -6.26
CA MET A 214 -7.53 -12.31 -7.19
C MET A 214 -8.68 -12.35 -8.18
N THR A 215 -8.35 -12.66 -9.44
CA THR A 215 -9.36 -12.71 -10.49
C THR A 215 -8.92 -13.54 -11.69
N VAL A 216 -9.89 -13.86 -12.55
CA VAL A 216 -9.68 -14.62 -13.78
C VAL A 216 -9.77 -13.67 -14.97
N ILE A 217 -8.71 -13.60 -15.78
CA ILE A 217 -8.68 -12.79 -17.00
C ILE A 217 -8.47 -13.65 -18.25
N PRO A 218 -9.09 -13.31 -19.40
CA PRO A 218 -8.81 -13.98 -20.66
C PRO A 218 -7.44 -13.58 -21.22
N TRP A 219 -6.87 -14.46 -22.05
CA TRP A 219 -5.67 -14.16 -22.83
C TRP A 219 -6.01 -13.41 -24.12
N LEU A 220 -5.70 -12.12 -24.17
CA LEU A 220 -5.95 -11.21 -25.28
C LEU A 220 -4.73 -10.99 -26.18
N LEU A 221 -3.51 -11.27 -25.70
CA LEU A 221 -2.32 -11.14 -26.55
C LEU A 221 -2.37 -12.11 -27.73
N ARG A 222 -2.22 -11.57 -28.94
CA ARG A 222 -2.05 -12.40 -30.14
C ARG A 222 -0.68 -13.06 -30.08
N LYS A 223 -0.60 -14.36 -30.35
CA LYS A 223 0.68 -15.01 -30.58
C LYS A 223 1.31 -14.38 -31.82
N THR A 224 2.46 -13.74 -31.67
CA THR A 224 3.31 -13.43 -32.81
C THR A 224 3.75 -14.77 -33.39
N LYS A 225 3.23 -15.15 -34.56
CA LYS A 225 3.77 -16.28 -35.30
C LYS A 225 5.17 -15.86 -35.75
N PHE A 226 6.20 -16.35 -35.07
CA PHE A 226 7.51 -16.44 -35.69
C PHE A 226 7.37 -17.47 -36.81
N LEU A 227 7.31 -16.99 -38.05
CA LEU A 227 7.49 -17.83 -39.22
C LEU A 227 8.96 -18.27 -39.17
N ASN A 228 9.19 -19.52 -38.74
CA ASN A 228 10.45 -20.22 -38.96
C ASN A 228 10.45 -20.82 -40.36
#